data_AF-A0A0M2S3K5-F1
#
_entry.id   AF-A0A0M2S3K5-F1
#
_cell.length_a   1.000
_cell.length_b   1.000
_cell.length_c   1.000
_cell.angle_alpha   90.00
_cell.angle_beta   90.00
_cell.angle_gamma   90.00
#
_symmetry.space_group_name_H-M   'P 1'
#
loop_
_entity.id
_entity.type
_entity.pdbx_description
1 polymer ?
#
loop_
_entity_poly.entity_id
_entity_poly.type
_entity_poly.pdbx_seq_one_letter_code
_entity_poly.pdbx_strand_id
1 'polypeptide(L)'
;MSAGGARRGRRDNGLDAAEYAVAGDVDPRVGEHLLDVLAAGGIAAYLQPSADLNPVTRTTTVPPRPVDRLYVDRSHLTTARDYLTQLADEGGREPARDDEPDIEAEWARIVAGFHTAPAAGSHPWPAAEDIDDDPVDPAGPGPGTGGRAEETAGPTATDVRRLPYAADISGVSLGRSPADEPSLLDGLDTFGADLPGGEEDHYTPPPPPPLPRFSKYAVVGVLCIVLGFLLFLSPTLLSAVDPSVVTLFGFTGILAGFVMLIWRLRPGDPEDHDPDDGAVV
;
A
#
# COMPACT_ATOMS: atom_id res chain seq x y z
N MET A 1 16.62 -41.38 12.93
CA MET A 1 15.49 -40.46 13.11
C MET A 1 16.07 -39.07 13.32
N SER A 2 15.79 -38.13 12.43
CA SER A 2 16.20 -36.73 12.60
C SER A 2 14.95 -35.89 12.42
N ALA A 3 14.31 -35.52 13.53
CA ALA A 3 13.17 -34.61 13.50
C ALA A 3 13.71 -33.20 13.24
N GLY A 4 13.64 -32.74 12.00
CA GLY A 4 13.89 -31.33 11.68
C GLY A 4 12.87 -30.49 12.43
N GLY A 5 13.34 -29.62 13.33
CA GLY A 5 12.44 -28.76 14.10
C GLY A 5 11.61 -27.88 13.17
N ALA A 6 10.30 -27.83 13.41
CA ALA A 6 9.34 -27.09 12.58
C ALA A 6 9.86 -25.67 12.31
N ARG A 7 10.02 -25.32 11.02
CA ARG A 7 10.63 -24.05 10.60
C ARG A 7 9.63 -22.90 10.78
N ARG A 8 9.52 -22.46 12.04
CA ARG A 8 8.54 -21.52 12.59
C ARG A 8 8.27 -20.33 11.64
N GLY A 9 7.19 -20.43 10.87
CA GLY A 9 6.80 -19.45 9.83
C GLY A 9 6.41 -20.07 8.49
N ARG A 10 6.84 -21.30 8.18
CA ARG A 10 6.44 -22.05 6.97
C ARG A 10 5.32 -23.03 7.30
N ARG A 11 4.33 -23.13 6.40
CA ARG A 11 3.30 -24.18 6.40
C ARG A 11 3.84 -25.34 5.56
N ASP A 12 4.37 -26.38 6.20
CA ASP A 12 4.89 -27.58 5.54
C ASP A 12 4.38 -28.85 6.23
N ASN A 13 4.39 -29.96 5.48
CA ASN A 13 3.79 -31.23 5.94
C ASN A 13 4.76 -32.15 6.70
N GLY A 14 5.84 -31.59 7.27
CA GLY A 14 6.82 -32.32 8.08
C GLY A 14 7.71 -33.33 7.33
N LEU A 15 7.56 -33.45 6.01
CA LEU A 15 8.40 -34.27 5.13
C LEU A 15 9.40 -33.38 4.37
N ASP A 16 10.60 -33.89 4.10
CA ASP A 16 11.66 -33.18 3.37
C ASP A 16 11.99 -33.89 2.04
N ALA A 17 12.00 -33.15 0.93
CA ALA A 17 12.49 -33.60 -0.38
C ALA A 17 13.84 -32.95 -0.74
N ALA A 18 14.60 -33.63 -1.62
CA ALA A 18 15.89 -33.14 -2.12
C ALA A 18 15.75 -31.99 -3.13
N GLU A 19 14.64 -31.93 -3.87
CA GLU A 19 14.32 -30.84 -4.80
C GLU A 19 12.82 -30.59 -4.81
N TYR A 20 12.42 -29.32 -4.70
CA TYR A 20 11.02 -28.89 -4.72
C TYR A 20 10.68 -28.16 -6.03
N ALA A 21 9.44 -28.29 -6.49
CA ALA A 21 8.91 -27.65 -7.69
C ALA A 21 7.48 -27.14 -7.48
N VAL A 22 7.08 -26.11 -8.23
CA VAL A 22 5.74 -25.51 -8.12
C VAL A 22 4.69 -26.44 -8.72
N ALA A 23 3.74 -26.89 -7.90
CA ALA A 23 2.57 -27.63 -8.33
C ALA A 23 1.55 -26.68 -8.97
N GLY A 24 1.13 -25.64 -8.23
CA GLY A 24 0.16 -24.63 -8.62
C GLY A 24 -0.11 -23.65 -7.47
N ASP A 25 -1.13 -22.80 -7.62
CA ASP A 25 -1.61 -21.86 -6.59
C ASP A 25 -2.97 -22.34 -6.04
N VAL A 26 -3.19 -22.24 -4.73
CA VAL A 26 -4.29 -22.91 -4.00
C VAL A 26 -4.92 -21.93 -2.99
N ASP A 27 -6.22 -22.09 -2.66
CA ASP A 27 -6.83 -21.33 -1.57
C ASP A 27 -6.24 -21.74 -0.19
N PRO A 28 -5.88 -20.80 0.71
CA PRO A 28 -5.25 -21.11 2.00
C PRO A 28 -6.08 -22.02 2.93
N ARG A 29 -7.41 -22.10 2.74
CA ARG A 29 -8.30 -23.02 3.48
C ARG A 29 -8.17 -24.46 2.98
N VAL A 30 -7.98 -24.61 1.66
CA VAL A 30 -7.86 -25.90 0.97
C VAL A 30 -6.42 -26.42 1.06
N GLY A 31 -5.44 -25.51 1.09
CA GLY A 31 -4.02 -25.82 1.14
C GLY A 31 -3.62 -26.69 2.34
N GLU A 32 -4.13 -26.41 3.54
CA GLU A 32 -3.83 -27.22 4.74
C GLU A 32 -4.29 -28.68 4.56
N HIS A 33 -5.51 -28.90 4.07
CA HIS A 33 -6.00 -30.25 3.81
C HIS A 33 -5.21 -30.96 2.69
N LEU A 34 -4.75 -30.22 1.69
CA LEU A 34 -3.88 -30.76 0.64
C LEU A 34 -2.48 -31.13 1.17
N LEU A 35 -1.95 -30.42 2.18
CA LEU A 35 -0.72 -30.81 2.87
C LEU A 35 -0.88 -32.15 3.60
N ASP A 36 -2.01 -32.38 4.29
CA ASP A 36 -2.35 -33.66 4.94
C ASP A 36 -2.46 -34.81 3.91
N VAL A 37 -3.17 -34.59 2.81
CA VAL A 37 -3.35 -35.60 1.75
C VAL A 37 -2.01 -35.94 1.09
N LEU A 38 -1.16 -34.95 0.82
CA LEU A 38 0.19 -35.19 0.29
C LEU A 38 1.09 -35.89 1.32
N ALA A 39 0.94 -35.61 2.62
CA ALA A 39 1.67 -36.32 3.68
C ALA A 39 1.26 -37.79 3.77
N ALA A 40 -0.04 -38.09 3.67
CA ALA A 40 -0.54 -39.46 3.61
C ALA A 40 -0.04 -40.21 2.35
N GLY A 41 0.17 -39.49 1.24
CA GLY A 41 0.82 -40.00 0.04
C GLY A 41 2.35 -40.12 0.13
N GLY A 42 2.98 -39.67 1.22
CA GLY A 42 4.45 -39.64 1.39
C GLY A 42 5.16 -38.56 0.57
N ILE A 43 4.43 -37.60 0.01
CA ILE A 43 4.94 -36.53 -0.85
C ILE A 43 5.29 -35.32 0.02
N ALA A 44 6.57 -34.91 0.03
CA ALA A 44 6.97 -33.70 0.73
C ALA A 44 6.39 -32.45 0.08
N ALA A 45 5.73 -31.60 0.86
CA ALA A 45 4.99 -30.45 0.37
C ALA A 45 5.02 -29.27 1.33
N TYR A 46 4.96 -28.06 0.78
CA TYR A 46 4.82 -26.83 1.56
C TYR A 46 4.05 -25.74 0.79
N LEU A 47 3.42 -24.86 1.55
CA LEU A 47 2.75 -23.66 1.06
C LEU A 47 3.64 -22.43 1.29
N GLN A 48 3.62 -21.52 0.33
CA GLN A 48 4.19 -20.19 0.43
C GLN A 48 3.09 -19.15 0.16
N PRO A 49 2.71 -18.29 1.13
CA PRO A 49 1.70 -17.27 0.91
C PRO A 49 2.07 -16.32 -0.24
N SER A 50 1.14 -16.13 -1.18
CA SER A 50 1.39 -15.29 -2.36
C SER A 50 1.14 -13.82 -2.02
N ALA A 51 2.22 -13.13 -1.68
CA ALA A 51 2.29 -11.69 -1.64
C ALA A 51 2.56 -11.14 -3.04
N ASP A 52 1.63 -10.36 -3.62
CA ASP A 52 1.88 -9.66 -4.87
C ASP A 52 2.83 -8.48 -4.61
N LEU A 53 4.13 -8.75 -4.75
CA LEU A 53 5.17 -7.73 -4.66
C LEU A 53 5.24 -6.97 -5.98
N ASN A 54 4.77 -5.72 -6.00
CA ASN A 54 4.88 -4.87 -7.18
C ASN A 54 6.38 -4.64 -7.52
N PRO A 55 6.84 -4.97 -8.75
CA PRO A 55 8.27 -4.95 -9.09
C PRO A 55 8.87 -3.54 -9.18
N VAL A 56 8.05 -2.49 -9.28
CA VAL A 56 8.50 -1.09 -9.39
C VAL A 56 8.46 -0.40 -8.03
N THR A 57 7.33 -0.49 -7.31
CA THR A 57 7.14 0.21 -6.04
C THR A 57 7.58 -0.59 -4.82
N ARG A 58 7.86 -1.90 -4.97
CA ARG A 58 8.09 -2.86 -3.87
C ARG A 58 6.99 -2.91 -2.80
N THR A 59 5.81 -2.39 -3.11
CA THR A 59 4.63 -2.52 -2.25
C THR A 59 4.11 -3.94 -2.34
N THR A 60 4.05 -4.64 -1.21
CA THR A 60 3.28 -5.88 -1.08
C THR A 60 1.80 -5.55 -1.05
N THR A 61 1.08 -5.95 -2.08
CA THR A 61 -0.39 -6.02 -2.06
C THR A 61 -0.83 -7.46 -1.80
N VAL A 62 -1.88 -7.65 -1.00
CA VAL A 62 -2.55 -8.95 -0.91
C VAL A 62 -3.58 -9.02 -2.04
N PRO A 63 -3.57 -10.04 -2.91
CA PRO A 63 -4.57 -10.18 -3.97
C PRO A 63 -6.00 -10.29 -3.38
N PRO A 64 -7.03 -9.82 -4.12
CA PRO A 64 -8.42 -9.78 -3.62
C PRO A 64 -9.03 -11.17 -3.35
N ARG A 65 -8.36 -12.23 -3.79
CA ARG A 65 -8.48 -13.58 -3.24
C ARG A 65 -7.09 -13.99 -2.73
N PRO A 66 -6.90 -14.26 -1.43
CA PRO A 66 -5.61 -14.76 -0.96
C PRO A 66 -5.36 -16.15 -1.53
N VAL A 67 -4.15 -16.41 -2.02
CA VAL A 67 -3.75 -17.70 -2.58
C VAL A 67 -2.36 -18.07 -2.07
N ASP A 68 -2.17 -19.35 -1.74
CA ASP A 68 -0.89 -19.90 -1.30
C ASP A 68 -0.29 -20.75 -2.44
N ARG A 69 0.97 -20.51 -2.79
CA ARG A 69 1.68 -21.29 -3.80
C ARG A 69 2.14 -22.61 -3.22
N LEU A 70 1.69 -23.71 -3.82
CA LEU A 70 2.05 -25.06 -3.43
C LEU A 70 3.34 -25.51 -4.12
N TYR A 71 4.32 -25.90 -3.31
CA TYR A 71 5.57 -26.52 -3.72
C TYR A 71 5.60 -27.97 -3.23
N VAL A 72 6.05 -28.89 -4.09
CA VAL A 72 6.11 -30.34 -3.81
C VAL A 72 7.42 -30.95 -4.26
N ASP A 73 7.75 -32.14 -3.76
CA ASP A 73 8.81 -33.01 -4.29
C ASP A 73 8.74 -33.09 -5.82
N ARG A 74 9.83 -32.70 -6.49
CA ARG A 74 9.90 -32.67 -7.96
C ARG A 74 9.69 -34.05 -8.59
N SER A 75 10.02 -35.14 -7.90
CA SER A 75 9.81 -36.51 -8.40
C SER A 75 8.33 -36.94 -8.38
N HIS A 76 7.50 -36.30 -7.55
CA HIS A 76 6.07 -36.58 -7.39
C HIS A 76 5.15 -35.47 -7.96
N LEU A 77 5.73 -34.51 -8.69
CA LEU A 77 5.07 -33.31 -9.24
C LEU A 77 3.79 -33.62 -10.03
N THR A 78 3.80 -34.64 -10.90
CA THR A 78 2.63 -35.02 -11.71
C THR A 78 1.47 -35.44 -10.81
N THR A 79 1.71 -36.41 -9.92
CA THR A 79 0.71 -36.92 -8.96
C THR A 79 0.12 -35.80 -8.09
N ALA A 80 0.95 -34.86 -7.65
CA ALA A 80 0.49 -33.71 -6.89
C ALA A 80 -0.40 -32.75 -7.71
N ARG A 81 -0.14 -32.58 -9.01
CA ARG A 81 -1.02 -31.81 -9.91
C ARG A 81 -2.31 -32.53 -10.22
N ASP A 82 -2.29 -33.86 -10.32
CA ASP A 82 -3.49 -34.67 -10.52
C ASP A 82 -4.43 -34.52 -9.31
N TYR A 83 -3.90 -34.60 -8.07
CA TYR A 83 -4.67 -34.31 -6.85
C TYR A 83 -5.18 -32.86 -6.79
N LEU A 84 -4.35 -31.86 -7.16
CA LEU A 84 -4.75 -30.44 -7.17
C LEU A 84 -5.89 -30.21 -8.20
N THR A 85 -5.83 -30.88 -9.35
CA THR A 85 -6.87 -30.82 -10.39
C THR A 85 -8.16 -31.48 -9.92
N GLN A 86 -8.09 -32.68 -9.34
CA GLN A 86 -9.25 -33.35 -8.74
C GLN A 86 -9.91 -32.48 -7.66
N LEU A 87 -9.11 -31.88 -6.77
CA LEU A 87 -9.60 -31.03 -5.69
C LEU A 87 -10.21 -29.71 -6.19
N ALA A 88 -9.79 -29.20 -7.35
CA ALA A 88 -10.45 -28.08 -8.02
C ALA A 88 -11.80 -28.48 -8.64
N ASP A 89 -11.90 -29.67 -9.24
CA ASP A 89 -13.17 -30.22 -9.73
C ASP A 89 -14.15 -30.56 -8.59
N GLU A 90 -13.65 -30.96 -7.41
CA GLU A 90 -14.44 -31.19 -6.19
C GLU A 90 -14.90 -29.86 -5.58
N GLY A 91 -13.98 -28.89 -5.39
CA GLY A 91 -14.27 -27.57 -4.81
C GLY A 91 -15.15 -26.67 -5.70
N GLY A 92 -15.09 -26.85 -7.03
CA GLY A 92 -16.05 -26.25 -7.97
C GLY A 92 -17.46 -26.83 -7.87
N ARG A 93 -17.68 -27.84 -7.02
CA ARG A 93 -18.95 -28.48 -6.69
C ARG A 93 -19.24 -28.46 -5.19
N GLU A 94 -18.98 -27.34 -4.49
CA GLU A 94 -19.74 -27.09 -3.25
C GLU A 94 -21.24 -27.18 -3.61
N PRO A 95 -22.00 -28.14 -3.04
CA PRO A 95 -23.43 -28.16 -3.25
C PRO A 95 -23.99 -26.89 -2.59
N ALA A 96 -24.88 -26.18 -3.30
CA ALA A 96 -25.67 -25.13 -2.68
C ALA A 96 -26.34 -25.72 -1.43
N ARG A 97 -26.07 -25.14 -0.26
CA ARG A 97 -26.61 -25.66 0.99
C ARG A 97 -28.11 -25.40 0.96
N ASP A 98 -28.93 -26.45 1.12
CA ASP A 98 -30.40 -26.31 1.04
C ASP A 98 -30.98 -25.34 2.11
N ASP A 99 -30.20 -25.04 3.16
CA ASP A 99 -30.50 -24.07 4.21
C ASP A 99 -30.02 -22.62 3.92
N GLU A 100 -29.32 -22.38 2.80
CA GLU A 100 -28.75 -21.05 2.48
C GLU A 100 -29.83 -20.14 1.84
N PRO A 101 -30.16 -18.98 2.44
CA PRO A 101 -31.24 -18.14 1.95
C PRO A 101 -30.90 -17.53 0.59
N ASP A 102 -31.92 -17.30 -0.24
CA ASP A 102 -31.77 -16.65 -1.54
C ASP A 102 -31.17 -15.25 -1.38
N ILE A 103 -29.86 -15.15 -1.65
CA ILE A 103 -29.05 -13.95 -1.45
C ILE A 103 -29.57 -12.79 -2.30
N GLU A 104 -30.12 -13.05 -3.49
CA GLU A 104 -30.70 -12.02 -4.35
C GLU A 104 -32.02 -11.50 -3.74
N ALA A 105 -32.87 -12.38 -3.20
CA ALA A 105 -34.10 -12.00 -2.53
C ALA A 105 -33.85 -11.27 -1.18
N GLU A 106 -32.82 -11.65 -0.43
CA GLU A 106 -32.38 -10.93 0.78
C GLU A 106 -31.82 -9.54 0.42
N TRP A 107 -30.95 -9.45 -0.60
CA TRP A 107 -30.36 -8.19 -1.03
C TRP A 107 -31.41 -7.23 -1.62
N ALA A 108 -32.33 -7.73 -2.43
CA ALA A 108 -33.47 -6.98 -2.94
C ALA A 108 -34.37 -6.45 -1.81
N ARG A 109 -34.51 -7.18 -0.69
CA ARG A 109 -35.25 -6.70 0.50
C ARG A 109 -34.53 -5.53 1.18
N ILE A 110 -33.20 -5.58 1.30
CA ILE A 110 -32.39 -4.49 1.85
C ILE A 110 -32.52 -3.24 0.96
N VAL A 111 -32.39 -3.39 -0.36
CA VAL A 111 -32.53 -2.28 -1.32
C VAL A 111 -33.94 -1.69 -1.32
N ALA A 112 -34.98 -2.52 -1.26
CA ALA A 112 -36.37 -2.05 -1.13
C ALA A 112 -36.59 -1.29 0.21
N GLY A 113 -35.91 -1.69 1.27
CA GLY A 113 -35.93 -1.02 2.57
C GLY A 113 -35.28 0.37 2.57
N PHE A 114 -34.31 0.64 1.70
CA PHE A 114 -33.47 1.85 1.72
C PHE A 114 -34.23 3.19 1.64
N HIS A 115 -35.38 3.21 0.96
CA HIS A 115 -36.23 4.41 0.87
C HIS A 115 -37.29 4.52 1.98
N THR A 116 -37.30 3.59 2.94
CA THR A 116 -38.19 3.63 4.11
C THR A 116 -37.59 4.52 5.18
N ALA A 117 -38.18 5.70 5.38
CA ALA A 117 -37.83 6.54 6.52
C ALA A 117 -38.09 5.78 7.85
N PRO A 118 -37.19 5.86 8.84
CA PRO A 118 -37.43 5.28 10.16
C PRO A 118 -38.64 5.94 10.85
N ALA A 119 -39.19 5.28 11.86
CA ALA A 119 -40.21 5.92 12.69
C ALA A 119 -39.61 7.11 13.47
N ALA A 120 -40.42 8.13 13.75
CA ALA A 120 -39.96 9.32 14.46
C ALA A 120 -39.37 8.94 15.84
N GLY A 121 -38.11 9.32 16.10
CA GLY A 121 -37.39 8.97 17.32
C GLY A 121 -36.79 7.56 17.35
N SER A 122 -36.90 6.76 16.28
CA SER A 122 -36.22 5.44 16.18
C SER A 122 -35.01 5.52 15.25
N HIS A 123 -33.90 6.05 15.75
CA HIS A 123 -32.66 6.20 14.99
C HIS A 123 -31.74 5.00 15.24
N PRO A 124 -31.15 4.38 14.20
CA PRO A 124 -30.22 3.26 14.37
C PRO A 124 -28.80 3.71 14.79
N TRP A 125 -28.52 5.01 14.81
CA TRP A 125 -27.31 5.64 15.35
C TRP A 125 -27.52 6.14 16.79
N PRO A 126 -26.45 6.40 17.56
CA PRO A 126 -26.55 6.94 18.91
C PRO A 126 -27.18 8.34 18.94
N ALA A 127 -27.92 8.67 20.00
CA ALA A 127 -28.55 9.99 20.18
C ALA A 127 -27.56 11.18 20.32
N ALA A 128 -26.25 10.92 20.37
CA ALA A 128 -25.20 11.94 20.30
C ALA A 128 -24.84 12.37 18.86
N GLU A 129 -25.38 11.67 17.85
CA GLU A 129 -25.20 11.95 16.42
C GLU A 129 -26.49 12.52 15.78
N ASP A 130 -27.50 12.83 16.59
CA ASP A 130 -28.75 13.47 16.14
C ASP A 130 -28.53 14.98 15.93
N ILE A 131 -29.18 15.56 14.93
CA ILE A 131 -28.99 16.97 14.54
C ILE A 131 -30.32 17.71 14.72
N ASP A 132 -30.30 18.79 15.51
CA ASP A 132 -31.45 19.67 15.69
C ASP A 132 -31.84 20.36 14.37
N ASP A 133 -32.88 19.85 13.71
CA ASP A 133 -33.40 20.34 12.43
C ASP A 133 -34.27 21.60 12.64
N ASP A 134 -33.67 22.63 13.25
CA ASP A 134 -34.33 23.83 13.76
C ASP A 134 -34.74 24.78 12.59
N PRO A 135 -36.06 24.97 12.31
CA PRO A 135 -36.50 25.63 11.09
C PRO A 135 -36.35 27.15 11.21
N VAL A 136 -35.28 27.69 10.62
CA VAL A 136 -34.98 29.14 10.60
C VAL A 136 -36.07 29.93 9.88
N ASP A 137 -37.00 30.46 10.67
CA ASP A 137 -38.16 31.24 10.23
C ASP A 137 -37.73 32.59 9.60
N PRO A 138 -38.07 32.90 8.33
CA PRO A 138 -37.51 34.05 7.59
C PRO A 138 -38.16 35.40 7.99
N ALA A 139 -38.04 35.78 9.25
CA ALA A 139 -38.75 36.90 9.86
C ALA A 139 -38.02 38.27 9.75
N GLY A 140 -38.39 39.05 8.72
CA GLY A 140 -38.60 40.51 8.77
C GLY A 140 -37.46 41.48 9.20
N PRO A 141 -37.14 42.52 8.41
CA PRO A 141 -36.12 43.52 8.80
C PRO A 141 -36.61 44.49 9.90
N GLY A 142 -35.82 44.62 10.98
CA GLY A 142 -36.01 45.58 12.09
C GLY A 142 -34.76 46.47 12.35
N PRO A 143 -34.90 47.68 12.95
CA PRO A 143 -33.90 48.73 12.74
C PRO A 143 -32.89 49.01 13.88
N GLY A 144 -31.60 48.87 13.57
CA GLY A 144 -30.61 49.96 13.59
C GLY A 144 -30.20 50.68 14.90
N THR A 145 -29.08 50.24 15.50
CA THR A 145 -28.08 51.08 16.22
C THR A 145 -26.73 50.34 16.25
N GLY A 146 -25.54 50.95 16.11
CA GLY A 146 -25.20 52.31 15.71
C GLY A 146 -23.71 52.65 15.97
N GLY A 147 -22.90 52.83 14.92
CA GLY A 147 -21.43 53.09 14.98
C GLY A 147 -20.63 51.96 14.30
N ARG A 148 -19.83 52.12 13.24
CA ARG A 148 -19.02 53.23 12.66
C ARG A 148 -17.70 53.47 13.42
N ALA A 149 -16.50 53.37 12.84
CA ALA A 149 -16.03 52.81 11.55
C ALA A 149 -14.52 52.48 11.67
N GLU A 150 -13.63 52.37 10.67
CA GLU A 150 -13.55 52.51 9.19
C GLU A 150 -12.32 51.59 8.79
N GLU A 151 -11.85 51.29 7.57
CA GLU A 151 -12.05 51.83 6.22
C GLU A 151 -11.73 50.77 5.11
N THR A 152 -12.53 50.80 4.03
CA THR A 152 -12.29 50.47 2.60
C THR A 152 -11.14 49.55 2.10
N ALA A 153 -11.51 48.40 1.49
CA ALA A 153 -10.97 47.92 0.20
C ALA A 153 -11.84 46.82 -0.44
N GLY A 154 -11.92 46.75 -1.77
CA GLY A 154 -12.56 45.67 -2.56
C GLY A 154 -12.21 45.82 -4.05
N PRO A 155 -12.87 45.11 -5.00
CA PRO A 155 -13.85 44.04 -4.83
C PRO A 155 -13.53 42.76 -5.66
N THR A 156 -13.76 41.57 -5.09
CA THR A 156 -13.86 40.31 -5.87
C THR A 156 -15.12 39.58 -5.46
N ALA A 157 -16.13 39.57 -6.34
CA ALA A 157 -17.40 38.91 -6.08
C ALA A 157 -17.31 37.41 -6.35
N THR A 158 -17.04 36.64 -5.30
CA THR A 158 -17.29 35.20 -5.26
C THR A 158 -18.02 34.87 -3.97
N ASP A 159 -19.34 35.03 -3.97
CA ASP A 159 -20.23 34.59 -2.88
C ASP A 159 -20.31 33.05 -2.84
N VAL A 160 -19.17 32.43 -2.50
CA VAL A 160 -19.12 31.02 -2.14
C VAL A 160 -19.75 30.90 -0.77
N ARG A 161 -20.98 30.38 -0.73
CA ARG A 161 -21.72 30.04 0.49
C ARG A 161 -20.78 29.28 1.44
N ARG A 162 -20.35 29.95 2.52
CA ARG A 162 -19.46 29.36 3.53
C ARG A 162 -20.20 28.21 4.20
N LEU A 163 -19.87 26.98 3.80
CA LEU A 163 -20.27 25.78 4.53
C LEU A 163 -19.66 25.83 5.94
N PRO A 164 -20.34 25.29 6.97
CA PRO A 164 -19.75 25.15 8.29
C PRO A 164 -18.44 24.37 8.21
N TYR A 165 -17.46 24.78 8.99
CA TYR A 165 -16.17 24.12 9.05
C TYR A 165 -16.24 22.94 10.04
N ALA A 166 -15.36 21.94 9.89
CA ALA A 166 -15.45 20.71 10.67
C ALA A 166 -15.36 20.92 12.21
N ALA A 167 -14.79 22.04 12.66
CA ALA A 167 -14.75 22.41 14.08
C ALA A 167 -16.12 22.88 14.65
N ASP A 168 -17.04 23.34 13.79
CA ASP A 168 -18.40 23.74 14.21
C ASP A 168 -19.23 22.49 14.60
N ILE A 169 -18.91 21.33 14.02
CA ILE A 169 -19.61 20.05 14.22
C ILE A 169 -19.13 19.35 15.51
N SER A 170 -17.93 19.64 16.00
CA SER A 170 -17.35 18.98 17.19
C SER A 170 -17.72 19.65 18.53
N GLY A 171 -18.69 20.56 18.57
CA GLY A 171 -19.24 21.13 19.81
C GLY A 171 -18.29 22.02 20.63
N VAL A 172 -17.16 22.48 20.07
CA VAL A 172 -16.17 23.29 20.79
C VAL A 172 -16.57 24.77 20.78
N SER A 173 -17.54 25.12 21.64
CA SER A 173 -18.13 26.46 21.73
C SER A 173 -17.20 27.51 22.37
N LEU A 174 -16.28 28.08 21.59
CA LEU A 174 -15.48 29.25 21.99
C LEU A 174 -16.33 30.54 22.03
N GLY A 175 -17.28 30.64 22.97
CA GLY A 175 -18.16 31.82 23.04
C GLY A 175 -19.12 31.92 24.23
N ARG A 176 -18.66 32.59 25.30
CA ARG A 176 -19.43 33.36 26.31
C ARG A 176 -20.06 32.59 27.51
N SER A 177 -19.61 33.00 28.69
CA SER A 177 -19.93 32.49 30.04
C SER A 177 -21.41 32.59 30.43
N PRO A 178 -21.89 31.67 31.30
CA PRO A 178 -21.91 31.93 32.75
C PRO A 178 -20.62 31.52 33.46
N ALA A 179 -20.33 32.13 34.61
CA ALA A 179 -19.16 31.80 35.43
C ALA A 179 -19.49 30.71 36.48
N ASP A 180 -18.44 30.16 37.10
CA ASP A 180 -18.47 29.27 38.27
C ASP A 180 -18.82 27.77 38.07
N GLU A 181 -18.53 27.20 36.88
CA GLU A 181 -18.20 25.76 36.78
C GLU A 181 -16.81 25.55 36.12
N PRO A 182 -15.96 24.64 36.66
CA PRO A 182 -14.63 24.36 36.11
C PRO A 182 -14.76 23.51 34.83
N SER A 183 -14.69 24.18 33.67
CA SER A 183 -14.82 23.49 32.37
C SER A 183 -13.65 22.53 32.11
N LEU A 184 -13.91 21.44 31.38
CA LEU A 184 -12.85 20.50 30.97
C LEU A 184 -11.80 21.12 30.04
N LEU A 185 -12.07 22.31 29.47
CA LEU A 185 -11.13 23.08 28.66
C LEU A 185 -10.09 23.84 29.51
N ASP A 186 -10.45 24.24 30.73
CA ASP A 186 -9.54 24.86 31.71
C ASP A 186 -8.41 23.89 32.10
N GLY A 187 -8.77 22.60 32.21
CA GLY A 187 -7.80 21.52 32.35
C GLY A 187 -6.90 21.32 31.12
N LEU A 188 -7.38 21.61 29.90
CA LEU A 188 -6.56 21.55 28.68
C LEU A 188 -5.55 22.70 28.59
N ASP A 189 -5.98 23.94 28.84
CA ASP A 189 -5.06 25.10 28.85
C ASP A 189 -3.98 24.96 29.94
N THR A 190 -4.32 24.37 31.09
CA THR A 190 -3.38 24.10 32.18
C THR A 190 -2.21 23.17 31.76
N PHE A 191 -2.41 22.22 30.84
CA PHE A 191 -1.32 21.37 30.35
C PHE A 191 -0.24 22.13 29.57
N GLY A 192 -0.54 23.32 29.03
CA GLY A 192 0.43 24.20 28.38
C GLY A 192 0.98 25.30 29.30
N ALA A 193 0.13 25.85 30.18
CA ALA A 193 0.43 27.09 30.91
C ALA A 193 1.53 26.97 31.98
N ASP A 194 1.62 25.82 32.68
CA ASP A 194 2.59 25.60 33.77
C ASP A 194 3.85 24.82 33.34
N LEU A 195 4.09 24.67 32.02
CA LEU A 195 5.37 24.18 31.53
C LEU A 195 6.46 25.21 31.87
N PRO A 196 7.57 24.83 32.53
CA PRO A 196 8.67 25.74 32.76
C PRO A 196 9.23 26.17 31.41
N GLY A 197 9.29 27.49 31.18
CA GLY A 197 9.67 28.11 29.90
C GLY A 197 11.14 27.89 29.52
N GLY A 198 11.51 26.64 29.23
CA GLY A 198 12.62 26.31 28.35
C GLY A 198 12.33 26.88 26.96
N GLU A 199 13.40 27.25 26.27
CA GLU A 199 13.32 27.88 24.96
C GLU A 199 12.57 26.96 23.98
N GLU A 200 11.67 27.52 23.18
CA GLU A 200 10.84 26.74 22.24
C GLU A 200 11.73 26.12 21.15
N ASP A 201 12.22 24.90 21.39
CA ASP A 201 13.04 24.08 20.49
C ASP A 201 12.23 23.68 19.24
N HIS A 202 12.00 24.66 18.37
CA HIS A 202 11.23 24.53 17.15
C HIS A 202 11.93 23.53 16.22
N TYR A 203 11.29 22.37 16.00
CA TYR A 203 11.89 21.26 15.25
C TYR A 203 12.37 21.72 13.87
N THR A 204 13.69 21.87 13.73
CA THR A 204 14.32 22.11 12.44
C THR A 204 14.50 20.74 11.78
N PRO A 205 13.86 20.48 10.62
CA PRO A 205 14.02 19.20 9.95
C PRO A 205 15.49 19.02 9.56
N PRO A 206 16.06 17.81 9.73
CA PRO A 206 17.43 17.56 9.34
C PRO A 206 17.62 17.86 7.85
N PRO A 207 18.79 18.39 7.44
CA PRO A 207 19.05 18.70 6.04
C PRO A 207 18.87 17.44 5.18
N PRO A 208 18.24 17.54 4.00
CA PRO A 208 17.89 16.37 3.20
C PRO A 208 19.15 15.59 2.81
N PRO A 209 19.08 14.24 2.79
CA PRO A 209 20.23 13.40 2.51
C PRO A 209 20.85 13.71 1.14
N PRO A 210 22.19 13.63 1.00
CA PRO A 210 22.88 14.01 -0.22
C PRO A 210 22.48 13.12 -1.40
N LEU A 211 22.27 13.73 -2.57
CA LEU A 211 21.86 13.03 -3.78
C LEU A 211 22.85 11.91 -4.17
N PRO A 212 22.36 10.76 -4.68
CA PRO A 212 23.19 9.60 -5.00
C PRO A 212 24.26 9.94 -6.04
N ARG A 213 25.53 9.77 -5.66
CA ARG A 213 26.68 10.15 -6.48
C ARG A 213 26.89 9.14 -7.60
N PHE A 214 26.79 9.59 -8.85
CA PHE A 214 27.08 8.73 -10.01
C PHE A 214 28.53 8.21 -9.96
N SER A 215 28.70 6.89 -9.90
CA SER A 215 30.02 6.26 -9.91
C SER A 215 30.75 6.54 -11.24
N LYS A 216 32.06 6.75 -11.17
CA LYS A 216 32.94 6.99 -12.34
C LYS A 216 32.75 5.92 -13.43
N TYR A 217 32.57 4.66 -13.02
CA TYR A 217 32.35 3.53 -13.93
C TYR A 217 31.00 3.62 -14.68
N ALA A 218 29.96 4.18 -14.07
CA ALA A 218 28.68 4.40 -14.75
C ALA A 218 28.81 5.49 -15.82
N VAL A 219 29.55 6.57 -15.52
CA VAL A 219 29.85 7.64 -16.50
C VAL A 219 30.65 7.09 -17.69
N VAL A 220 31.65 6.24 -17.43
CA VAL A 220 32.43 5.57 -18.50
C VAL A 220 31.55 4.64 -19.34
N GLY A 221 30.71 3.81 -18.72
CA GLY A 221 29.79 2.91 -19.46
C GLY A 221 28.81 3.67 -20.37
N VAL A 222 28.24 4.77 -19.88
CA VAL A 222 27.38 5.66 -20.68
C VAL A 222 28.17 6.33 -21.81
N LEU A 223 29.39 6.80 -21.57
CA LEU A 223 30.24 7.41 -22.60
C LEU A 223 30.58 6.40 -23.70
N CYS A 224 30.89 5.14 -23.37
CA CYS A 224 31.10 4.06 -24.33
C CYS A 224 29.85 3.80 -25.19
N ILE A 225 28.65 3.81 -24.61
CA ILE A 225 27.39 3.67 -25.36
C ILE A 225 27.19 4.86 -26.31
N VAL A 226 27.35 6.09 -25.85
CA VAL A 226 27.17 7.30 -26.68
C VAL A 226 28.18 7.34 -27.84
N LEU A 227 29.45 7.03 -27.56
CA LEU A 227 30.50 6.99 -28.59
C LEU A 227 30.26 5.86 -29.60
N GLY A 228 29.91 4.66 -29.12
CA GLY A 228 29.59 3.53 -29.99
C GLY A 228 28.37 3.79 -30.88
N PHE A 229 27.32 4.43 -30.33
CA PHE A 229 26.14 4.84 -31.07
C PHE A 229 26.44 5.89 -32.14
N LEU A 230 27.30 6.88 -31.83
CA LEU A 230 27.75 7.88 -32.80
C LEU A 230 28.51 7.25 -33.98
N LEU A 231 29.42 6.30 -33.70
CA LEU A 231 30.17 5.56 -34.72
C LEU A 231 29.27 4.63 -35.56
N PHE A 232 28.27 4.01 -34.92
CA PHE A 232 27.30 3.15 -35.59
C PHE A 232 26.36 3.92 -36.52
N LEU A 233 25.88 5.10 -36.09
CA LEU A 233 24.95 5.92 -36.87
C LEU A 233 25.65 6.76 -37.95
N SER A 234 26.95 7.09 -37.77
CA SER A 234 27.71 7.93 -38.69
C SER A 234 29.11 7.34 -38.98
N PRO A 235 29.20 6.18 -39.65
CA PRO A 235 30.46 5.48 -39.88
C PRO A 235 31.42 6.22 -40.82
N THR A 236 30.94 7.23 -41.54
CA THR A 236 31.74 8.13 -42.38
C THR A 236 32.56 9.16 -41.59
N LEU A 237 32.35 9.31 -40.27
CA LEU A 237 33.14 10.20 -39.41
C LEU A 237 34.62 9.80 -39.35
N LEU A 238 34.93 8.52 -39.51
CA LEU A 238 36.30 7.99 -39.55
C LEU A 238 36.69 7.64 -40.99
N SER A 239 36.76 8.65 -41.87
CA SER A 239 37.06 8.52 -43.30
C SER A 239 38.42 7.88 -43.66
N ALA A 240 39.27 7.61 -42.66
CA ALA A 240 40.52 6.86 -42.79
C ALA A 240 40.36 5.33 -42.62
N VAL A 241 39.14 4.85 -42.33
CA VAL A 241 38.83 3.44 -42.03
C VAL A 241 37.62 2.98 -42.86
N ASP A 242 37.56 1.70 -43.22
CA ASP A 242 36.39 1.08 -43.85
C ASP A 242 35.13 1.25 -42.97
N PRO A 243 34.03 1.84 -43.48
CA PRO A 243 32.75 1.96 -42.77
C PRO A 243 32.23 0.64 -42.17
N SER A 244 32.55 -0.51 -42.79
CA SER A 244 32.21 -1.85 -42.29
C SER A 244 32.92 -2.16 -40.97
N VAL A 245 34.16 -1.70 -40.81
CA VAL A 245 34.95 -1.82 -39.58
C VAL A 245 34.49 -0.79 -38.55
N VAL A 246 34.16 0.45 -38.97
CA VAL A 246 33.66 1.50 -38.07
C VAL A 246 32.32 1.12 -37.44
N THR A 247 31.37 0.57 -38.22
CA THR A 247 30.08 0.09 -37.71
C THR A 247 30.23 -1.09 -36.74
N LEU A 248 31.18 -2.01 -37.00
CA LEU A 248 31.50 -3.12 -36.08
C LEU A 248 32.06 -2.62 -34.73
N PHE A 249 32.97 -1.64 -34.76
CA PHE A 249 33.48 -1.00 -33.53
C PHE A 249 32.40 -0.18 -32.81
N GLY A 250 31.49 0.47 -33.55
CA GLY A 250 30.33 1.15 -32.98
C GLY A 250 29.42 0.19 -32.22
N PHE A 251 28.97 -0.89 -32.87
CA PHE A 251 28.11 -1.91 -32.28
C PHE A 251 28.76 -2.60 -31.07
N THR A 252 30.02 -3.03 -31.18
CA THR A 252 30.72 -3.67 -30.06
C THR A 252 30.99 -2.71 -28.90
N GLY A 253 31.23 -1.42 -29.17
CA GLY A 253 31.35 -0.38 -28.14
C GLY A 253 30.05 -0.15 -27.35
N ILE A 254 28.89 -0.14 -28.03
CA ILE A 254 27.57 -0.09 -27.37
C ILE A 254 27.39 -1.31 -26.46
N LEU A 255 27.64 -2.51 -26.99
CA LEU A 255 27.45 -3.76 -26.26
C LEU A 255 28.36 -3.85 -25.03
N ALA A 256 29.63 -3.45 -25.16
CA ALA A 256 30.59 -3.41 -24.06
C ALA A 256 30.17 -2.42 -22.95
N GLY A 257 29.74 -1.21 -23.33
CA GLY A 257 29.23 -0.22 -22.37
C GLY A 257 27.95 -0.68 -21.66
N PHE A 258 27.05 -1.36 -22.36
CA PHE A 258 25.83 -1.93 -21.79
C PHE A 258 26.14 -3.07 -20.79
N VAL A 259 27.02 -4.00 -21.17
CA VAL A 259 27.47 -5.07 -20.26
C VAL A 259 28.18 -4.50 -19.03
N MET A 260 29.00 -3.46 -19.19
CA MET A 260 29.65 -2.75 -18.09
C MET A 260 28.63 -2.12 -17.11
N LEU A 261 27.54 -1.53 -17.62
CA LEU A 261 26.46 -1.01 -16.78
C LEU A 261 25.73 -2.12 -16.03
N ILE A 262 25.43 -3.26 -16.67
CA ILE A 262 24.82 -4.42 -16.00
C ILE A 262 25.74 -4.96 -14.89
N TRP A 263 27.05 -5.11 -15.17
CA TRP A 263 28.02 -5.57 -14.17
C TRP A 263 28.12 -4.61 -12.97
N ARG A 264 28.00 -3.29 -13.20
CA ARG A 264 27.93 -2.27 -12.14
C ARG A 264 26.59 -2.24 -11.39
N LEU A 265 25.50 -2.73 -11.99
CA LEU A 265 24.19 -2.84 -11.35
C LEU A 265 24.02 -4.14 -10.54
N ARG A 266 24.90 -5.13 -10.76
CA ARG A 266 25.01 -6.29 -9.87
C ARG A 266 25.57 -5.82 -8.52
N PRO A 267 24.89 -6.09 -7.39
CA PRO A 267 25.42 -5.76 -6.06
C PRO A 267 26.78 -6.43 -5.85
N GLY A 268 27.75 -5.65 -5.39
CA GLY A 268 29.08 -6.08 -5.01
C GLY A 268 29.36 -5.62 -3.58
N ASP A 269 29.90 -6.55 -2.78
CA ASP A 269 30.17 -6.51 -1.33
C ASP A 269 29.01 -6.13 -0.37
N PRO A 270 28.79 -6.93 0.70
CA PRO A 270 27.95 -6.53 1.83
C PRO A 270 28.69 -5.64 2.83
N GLU A 271 30.01 -5.42 2.68
CA GLU A 271 30.85 -4.69 3.64
C GLU A 271 30.69 -3.15 3.56
N ASP A 272 30.07 -2.62 2.51
CA ASP A 272 29.71 -1.20 2.37
C ASP A 272 28.38 -0.84 3.09
N HIS A 273 27.74 -1.78 3.80
CA HIS A 273 26.52 -1.52 4.57
C HIS A 273 26.87 -1.07 6.00
N ASP A 274 26.72 0.24 6.25
CA ASP A 274 26.91 0.83 7.58
C ASP A 274 25.92 0.21 8.58
N PRO A 275 26.38 -0.48 9.65
CA PRO A 275 25.51 -1.25 10.54
C PRO A 275 24.60 -0.38 11.43
N ASP A 276 24.72 0.94 11.37
CA ASP A 276 23.90 1.90 12.14
C ASP A 276 22.62 2.36 11.38
N ASP A 277 22.45 2.01 10.09
CA ASP A 277 21.25 2.32 9.29
C ASP A 277 20.08 1.34 9.59
N GLY A 278 19.79 1.18 10.87
CA GLY A 278 18.73 0.32 11.41
C GLY A 278 17.70 1.15 12.19
N ALA A 279 16.43 1.09 11.78
CA ALA A 279 15.37 1.89 12.38
C ALA A 279 15.21 1.64 13.89
N VAL A 280 15.36 2.70 14.70
CA VAL A 280 15.10 2.69 16.13
C VAL A 280 13.58 2.65 16.36
N VAL A 281 13.12 1.69 17.15
CA VAL A 281 11.73 1.47 17.58
C VAL A 281 11.61 1.54 19.11
#